data_AF-A0AAD3ZYQ2-F1
#
_entry.id   AF-A0AAD3ZYQ2-F1
#
_cell.length_a   1.000
_cell.length_b   1.000
_cell.length_c   1.000
_cell.angle_alpha   90.00
_cell.angle_beta   90.00
_cell.angle_gamma   90.00
#
_symmetry.space_group_name_H-M   'P 1'
#
loop_
_entity.id
_entity.type
_entity.pdbx_description
1 polymer ?
#
loop_
_entity_poly.entity_id
_entity_poly.type
_entity_poly.pdbx_seq_one_letter_code
_entity_poly.pdbx_strand_id
1 'polypeptide(L)' 'MVGIIAGAMAAGGGLYGAGQVAGERAYYAGLRNSYHQKIKWQVRGGVIAAASSIGLAGAIAGGIVMGGFENKFYSMS' A
#
# COMPACT_ATOMS: atom_id res chain seq x y z
N MET A 1 -8.07 -3.60 -0.70
CA MET A 1 -6.65 -3.23 -0.52
C MET A 1 -6.19 -2.20 -1.54
N VAL A 2 -6.29 -2.50 -2.84
CA VAL A 2 -5.94 -1.55 -3.92
C VAL A 2 -6.70 -0.21 -3.81
N GLY A 3 -8.00 -0.24 -3.48
CA GLY A 3 -8.78 0.99 -3.26
C GLY A 3 -8.37 1.82 -2.04
N ILE A 4 -7.81 1.20 -1.00
CA ILE A 4 -7.29 1.90 0.20
C ILE A 4 -6.00 2.64 -0.17
N ILE A 5 -5.18 2.02 -0.99
CA ILE A 5 -3.90 2.54 -1.47
C ILE A 5 -4.10 3.66 -2.49
N ALA A 6 -5.07 3.52 -3.40
CA ALA A 6 -5.48 4.59 -4.31
C ALA A 6 -6.06 5.81 -3.54
N GLY A 7 -6.91 5.57 -2.55
CA GLY A 7 -7.43 6.64 -1.69
C GLY A 7 -6.36 7.34 -0.86
N ALA A 8 -5.30 6.62 -0.46
CA ALA A 8 -4.19 7.20 0.28
C ALA A 8 -3.29 8.08 -0.61
N MET A 9 -3.05 7.70 -1.87
CA MET A 9 -2.34 8.55 -2.84
C MET A 9 -3.06 9.88 -3.10
N ALA A 10 -4.40 9.90 -3.03
CA ALA A 10 -5.21 11.09 -3.21
C ALA A 10 -5.25 12.01 -1.96
N ALA A 11 -4.88 11.51 -0.78
CA ALA A 11 -5.10 12.20 0.50
C ALA A 11 -4.02 13.24 0.90
N GLY A 12 -3.09 13.60 0.01
CA GLY A 12 -2.28 14.82 0.18
C GLY A 12 -1.19 14.77 1.26
N GLY A 13 -0.47 13.65 1.37
CA GLY A 13 0.80 13.54 2.10
C GLY A 13 1.82 12.79 1.24
N GLY A 14 3.11 12.94 1.52
CA GLY A 14 4.16 12.24 0.78
C GLY A 14 3.83 10.75 0.60
N LEU A 15 4.05 10.21 -0.60
CA LEU A 15 3.63 8.87 -1.04
C LEU A 15 3.85 7.76 0.00
N TYR A 16 4.92 7.89 0.80
CA TYR A 16 5.22 6.98 1.89
C TYR A 16 4.23 7.05 3.07
N GLY A 17 3.84 8.26 3.50
CA GLY A 17 2.86 8.46 4.59
C GLY A 17 1.46 7.98 4.20
N ALA A 18 1.07 8.15 2.94
CA ALA A 18 -0.12 7.53 2.38
C ALA A 18 -0.11 6.01 2.54
N GLY A 19 1.04 5.39 2.22
CA GLY A 19 1.30 3.98 2.49
C GLY A 19 1.06 3.61 3.95
N GLN A 20 1.65 4.37 4.88
CA GLN A 20 1.52 4.09 6.31
C GLN A 20 0.06 4.10 6.78
N VAL A 21 -0.72 5.12 6.38
CA VAL A 21 -2.16 5.20 6.72
C VAL A 21 -2.93 4.00 6.17
N ALA A 22 -2.63 3.57 4.94
CA ALA A 22 -3.23 2.38 4.35
C ALA A 22 -2.85 1.10 5.13
N GLY A 23 -1.61 1.00 5.60
CA GLY A 23 -1.11 -0.09 6.45
C GLY A 23 -1.85 -0.16 7.77
N GLU A 24 -1.97 0.98 8.45
CA GLU A 24 -2.68 1.11 9.72
C GLU A 24 -4.17 0.75 9.59
N ARG A 25 -4.84 1.26 8.54
CA ARG A 25 -6.24 0.90 8.26
C ARG A 25 -6.41 -0.59 7.95
N ALA A 26 -5.48 -1.19 7.22
CA ALA A 26 -5.56 -2.63 6.93
C ALA A 26 -5.40 -3.47 8.20
N TYR A 27 -4.53 -3.05 9.12
CA TYR A 27 -4.38 -3.69 10.42
C TYR A 27 -5.67 -3.61 11.25
N TYR A 28 -6.23 -2.41 11.42
CA TYR A 28 -7.48 -2.22 12.15
C TYR A 28 -8.70 -2.89 11.49
N ALA A 29 -8.66 -3.11 10.17
CA ALA A 29 -9.66 -3.90 9.46
C ALA A 29 -9.53 -5.42 9.70
N GLY A 30 -8.59 -5.87 10.54
CA GLY A 30 -8.40 -7.28 10.91
C GLY A 30 -7.55 -8.08 9.92
N LEU A 31 -6.81 -7.42 9.02
CA LEU A 31 -5.89 -8.11 8.13
C LEU A 31 -4.75 -8.72 8.97
N ARG A 32 -4.77 -10.04 9.15
CA ARG A 32 -3.70 -10.75 9.86
C ARG A 32 -2.43 -10.82 9.01
N ASN A 33 -1.28 -10.60 9.64
CA ASN A 33 0.01 -10.63 8.97
C ASN A 33 0.31 -11.99 8.31
N SER A 34 -0.07 -13.11 8.95
CA SER A 34 0.06 -14.45 8.35
C SER A 34 -0.70 -14.62 7.03
N TYR A 35 -1.82 -13.91 6.86
CA TYR A 35 -2.56 -13.90 5.60
C TYR A 35 -1.93 -12.92 4.60
N HIS A 36 -1.55 -11.72 5.06
CA HIS A 36 -0.90 -10.72 4.23
C HIS A 36 0.41 -11.24 3.61
N GLN A 37 1.26 -11.93 4.37
CA GLN A 37 2.50 -12.56 3.90
C GLN A 37 2.28 -13.48 2.69
N LYS A 38 1.18 -14.24 2.67
CA LYS A 38 0.84 -15.15 1.55
C LYS A 38 0.48 -14.41 0.27
N ILE A 39 -0.17 -13.25 0.41
CA ILE A 39 -0.67 -12.46 -0.73
C ILE A 39 0.18 -11.22 -1.03
N LYS A 40 1.28 -11.02 -0.30
CA LYS A 40 2.08 -9.78 -0.31
C LYS A 40 2.45 -9.34 -1.72
N TRP A 41 3.04 -10.26 -2.49
CA TRP A 41 3.48 -9.99 -3.85
C TRP A 41 2.32 -9.73 -4.81
N GLN A 42 1.16 -10.37 -4.61
CA GLN A 42 -0.04 -10.12 -5.40
C GLN A 42 -0.60 -8.72 -5.13
N VAL A 43 -0.64 -8.31 -3.86
CA VAL A 43 -1.08 -6.96 -3.46
C VAL A 43 -0.12 -5.90 -4.03
N ARG A 44 1.19 -6.11 -3.86
CA ARG A 44 2.23 -5.20 -4.34
C ARG A 44 2.20 -5.08 -5.87
N GLY A 45 2.08 -6.21 -6.56
CA GLY A 45 1.93 -6.26 -8.01
C GLY A 45 0.66 -5.57 -8.49
N GLY A 46 -0.48 -5.79 -7.83
CA GLY A 46 -1.74 -5.13 -8.17
C GLY A 46 -1.71 -3.62 -7.99
N VAL A 47 -1.07 -3.13 -6.92
CA VAL A 47 -0.91 -1.69 -6.66
C VAL A 47 0.04 -1.05 -7.67
N ILE A 48 1.18 -1.67 -7.92
CA ILE A 48 2.15 -1.16 -8.91
C ILE A 48 1.52 -1.18 -10.29
N ALA A 49 0.87 -2.27 -10.71
CA ALA A 49 0.19 -2.36 -11.99
C ALA A 49 -0.91 -1.30 -12.15
N ALA A 50 -1.74 -1.09 -11.12
CA ALA A 50 -2.75 -0.04 -11.12
C ALA A 50 -2.12 1.35 -11.24
N ALA A 51 -1.05 1.63 -10.50
CA ALA A 51 -0.38 2.93 -10.56
C ALA A 51 0.41 3.14 -11.87
N SER A 52 0.98 2.08 -12.45
CA SER A 52 1.66 2.09 -13.75
C SER A 52 0.74 2.47 -14.91
N SER A 53 -0.58 2.31 -14.77
CA SER A 53 -1.56 2.76 -15.77
C SER A 53 -1.53 4.28 -16.00
N ILE A 54 -0.95 5.03 -15.05
CA ILE A 54 -0.80 6.48 -15.08
C ILE A 54 0.65 6.87 -15.51
N GLY A 55 1.44 5.91 -15.98
CA GLY A 55 2.81 6.08 -16.45
C GLY A 55 3.88 5.66 -15.44
N LEU A 56 5.16 5.83 -15.82
CA LEU A 56 6.32 5.41 -15.04
C LEU A 56 6.37 6.07 -13.65
N ALA A 57 5.99 7.34 -13.55
CA ALA A 57 5.90 8.06 -12.28
C ALA A 57 4.88 7.39 -11.33
N GLY A 58 3.77 6.88 -11.87
CA GLY A 58 2.77 6.12 -11.13
C GLY A 58 3.32 4.78 -10.64
N ALA A 59 4.08 4.05 -11.46
CA ALA A 59 4.73 2.80 -11.05
C ALA A 59 5.67 3.01 -9.85
N ILE A 60 6.50 4.06 -9.90
CA ILE A 60 7.41 4.46 -8.83
C ILE A 60 6.62 4.85 -7.58
N ALA A 61 5.56 5.65 -7.76
CA ALA A 61 4.68 6.07 -6.67
C ALA A 61 4.01 4.88 -5.97
N GLY A 62 3.49 3.91 -6.74
CA GLY A 62 2.92 2.68 -6.20
C GLY A 62 3.93 1.86 -5.38
N GLY A 63 5.19 1.82 -5.82
CA GLY A 63 6.29 1.21 -5.06
C GLY A 63 6.56 1.91 -3.72
N ILE A 64 6.61 3.24 -3.71
CA ILE A 64 6.84 4.04 -2.49
C ILE A 64 5.68 3.86 -1.50
N VAL A 65 4.44 3.88 -1.99
CA VAL A 65 3.23 3.70 -1.17
C VAL A 65 3.20 2.30 -0.56
N MET A 66 3.55 1.26 -1.33
CA MET A 66 3.68 -0.10 -0.77
C MET A 66 4.79 -0.19 0.27
N GLY A 67 5.91 0.54 0.09
CA GLY A 67 6.96 0.61 1.10
C GLY A 67 6.47 1.20 2.43
N GLY A 68 5.68 2.28 2.39
CA GLY A 68 5.07 2.87 3.58
C GLY A 68 4.04 1.95 4.24
N PHE A 69 3.21 1.31 3.41
CA PHE A 69 2.20 0.33 3.85
C PHE A 69 2.84 -0.79 4.65
N GLU A 70 3.82 -1.46 4.05
CA GLU A 70 4.47 -2.62 4.66
C GLU A 70 5.18 -2.23 5.95
N ASN A 71 5.89 -1.09 5.97
CA ASN A 71 6.60 -0.64 7.16
C ASN A 71 5.66 -0.40 8.35
N LYS A 72 4.55 0.33 8.13
CA LYS A 72 3.58 0.58 9.22
C LYS A 72 2.83 -0.68 9.62
N PHE A 73 2.39 -1.48 8.65
CA PHE A 73 1.64 -2.70 8.90
C PHE A 73 2.47 -3.72 9.69
N TYR A 74 3.76 -3.88 9.38
CA TYR A 74 4.66 -4.76 10.13
C TYR A 74 5.03 -4.20 11.50
N SER A 75 5.11 -2.88 11.67
CA SER A 75 5.35 -2.26 12.98
C SER A 75 4.23 -2.50 13.99
N MET A 76 3.02 -2.87 13.54
CA MET A 76 1.86 -3.10 14.39
C MET A 76 1.55 -4.59 14.62
N SER A 77 2.22 -5.47 13.88
CA SER A 77 1.97 -6.91 13.89
C SER A 77 2.82 -7.68 14.90
#